data_AF-A0A928MUI7-F1
#
_entry.id   AF-A0A928MUI7-F1
#
_cell.length_a   1.000
_cell.length_b   1.000
_cell.length_c   1.000
_cell.angle_alpha   90.00
_cell.angle_beta   90.00
_cell.angle_gamma   90.00
#
_symmetry.space_group_name_H-M   'P 1'
#
loop_
_entity.id
_entity.type
_entity.pdbx_description
1 polymer ?
#
loop_
_entity_poly.entity_id
_entity_poly.type
_entity_poly.pdbx_seq_one_letter_code
_entity_poly.pdbx_strand_id
1 'polypeptide(L)' 'MNILIDNKSGEPIYNQIYSQIKNQIISGELKEDEMLPSIRGLAKDLILYLRIY' A
#
# COMPACT_ATOMS: atom_id res chain seq x y z
N MET A 1 2.41 -7.93 0.05
CA MET A 1 2.23 -6.47 0.04
C MET A 1 1.35 -6.05 1.22
N ASN A 2 1.93 -5.36 2.21
CA ASN A 2 1.19 -4.73 3.32
C ASN A 2 1.33 -3.21 3.17
N ILE A 3 0.22 -2.49 3.15
CA ILE A 3 0.22 -1.03 3.04
C ILE A 3 -0.56 -0.45 4.22
N LEU A 4 0.08 0.47 4.93
CA LEU A 4 -0.48 1.19 6.07
C LEU A 4 -0.85 2.60 5.63
N ILE A 5 -2.05 3.06 5.98
CA ILE A 5 -2.50 4.42 5.66
C ILE A 5 -2.57 5.24 6.94
N ASP A 6 -1.89 6.37 6.93
CA ASP A 6 -2.01 7.38 7.97
C ASP A 6 -2.80 8.58 7.45
N ASN A 7 -4.09 8.65 7.85
CA ASN A 7 -4.98 9.76 7.52
C ASN A 7 -4.61 11.08 8.25
N LYS A 8 -3.70 11.05 9.21
CA LYS A 8 -3.23 12.21 9.97
C LYS A 8 -1.89 12.77 9.48
N SER A 9 -1.19 12.04 8.60
CA SER A 9 0.13 12.44 8.08
C SER A 9 0.10 13.76 7.29
N GLY A 10 -1.06 14.17 6.79
CA GLY A 10 -1.20 15.30 5.86
C GLY A 10 -0.73 14.97 4.43
N GLU A 11 -0.13 13.79 4.20
CA GLU A 11 0.20 13.32 2.86
C GLU A 11 -1.01 12.73 2.14
N PRO A 12 -1.16 12.99 0.83
CA PRO A 12 -2.17 12.31 0.02
C PRO A 12 -2.02 10.78 0.06
N ILE A 13 -3.15 10.07 0.18
CA ILE A 13 -3.19 8.58 0.28
C ILE A 13 -2.44 7.91 -0.87
N TYR A 14 -2.56 8.42 -2.10
CA TYR A 14 -1.86 7.84 -3.26
C TYR A 14 -0.34 7.90 -3.11
N ASN A 15 0.18 8.95 -2.45
CA ASN A 15 1.62 9.14 -2.25
C ASN A 15 2.14 8.20 -1.16
N GLN A 16 1.35 7.97 -0.11
CA GLN A 16 1.65 7.01 0.94
C GLN A 16 1.74 5.58 0.37
N ILE A 17 0.77 5.20 -0.49
CA ILE A 17 0.76 3.91 -1.20
C ILE A 17 1.99 3.78 -2.10
N TYR A 18 2.24 4.79 -2.95
CA TYR A 18 3.37 4.81 -3.87
C TYR A 18 4.72 4.64 -3.16
N SER A 19 4.94 5.42 -2.11
CA SER A 19 6.21 5.42 -1.37
C SER A 19 6.46 4.08 -0.69
N GLN A 20 5.42 3.44 -0.13
CA GLN A 20 5.55 2.12 0.48
C GLN A 20 5.87 1.03 -0.53
N ILE A 21 5.19 0.99 -1.69
CA ILE A 21 5.47 0.01 -2.74
C ILE A 21 6.89 0.19 -3.27
N LYS A 22 7.29 1.43 -3.52
CA LYS A 22 8.66 1.77 -3.95
C LYS A 22 9.70 1.25 -2.95
N ASN A 23 9.47 1.47 -1.65
CA ASN A 23 10.38 1.03 -0.61
C ASN A 23 10.45 -0.51 -0.52
N GLN A 24 9.33 -1.21 -0.69
CA GLN A 24 9.29 -2.68 -0.71
C GLN A 24 10.09 -3.28 -1.88
N ILE A 25 10.08 -2.61 -3.05
CA ILE A 25 10.90 -3.00 -4.20
C ILE A 25 12.39 -2.76 -3.89
N ILE A 26 12.73 -1.57 -3.36
CA ILE A 26 14.12 -1.20 -3.05
C ILE A 26 14.72 -2.10 -1.95
N SER A 27 13.93 -2.49 -0.95
CA SER A 27 14.36 -3.40 0.12
C SER A 27 14.46 -4.85 -0.33
N GLY A 28 13.93 -5.21 -1.49
CA GLY A 28 13.84 -6.58 -1.99
C GLY A 28 12.75 -7.43 -1.30
N GLU A 29 11.87 -6.80 -0.50
CA GLU A 29 10.67 -7.46 0.03
C GLU A 29 9.70 -7.85 -1.09
N LEU A 30 9.54 -6.96 -2.07
CA LEU A 30 8.83 -7.21 -3.32
C LEU A 30 9.85 -7.62 -4.38
N LYS A 31 9.76 -8.87 -4.84
CA LYS A 31 10.69 -9.40 -5.83
C LYS A 31 10.26 -9.02 -7.25
N GLU A 32 11.24 -9.02 -8.15
CA GLU A 32 10.97 -8.98 -9.58
C GLU A 32 10.04 -10.15 -9.97
N ASP A 33 9.14 -9.89 -10.92
CA ASP A 33 8.09 -10.81 -11.39
C ASP A 33 7.08 -11.26 -10.33
N GLU A 34 7.12 -10.72 -9.11
CA GLU A 34 6.11 -10.99 -8.10
C GLU A 34 4.77 -10.33 -8.49
N MET A 35 3.70 -11.12 -8.41
CA MET A 35 2.39 -10.64 -8.80
C MET A 35 1.86 -9.61 -7.78
N LEU A 36 1.67 -8.39 -8.26
CA LEU A 36 1.01 -7.34 -7.48
C LEU A 36 -0.51 -7.60 -7.37
N PRO A 37 -1.14 -7.18 -6.26
CA PRO A 37 -2.58 -7.22 -6.17
C PRO A 37 -3.20 -6.30 -7.22
N SER A 38 -4.36 -6.68 -7.75
CA SER A 38 -5.15 -5.76 -8.58
C SER A 38 -5.53 -4.51 -7.78
N ILE A 39 -5.79 -3.40 -8.48
CA ILE A 39 -6.26 -2.15 -7.87
C ILE A 39 -7.50 -2.37 -6.99
N ARG A 40 -8.44 -3.21 -7.44
CA ARG A 40 -9.65 -3.56 -6.66
C ARG A 40 -9.33 -4.40 -5.43
N GLY A 41 -8.37 -5.33 -5.54
CA GLY A 41 -7.90 -6.13 -4.41
C GLY A 41 -7.27 -5.25 -3.34
N LEU A 42 -6.34 -4.38 -3.77
CA LEU A 42 -5.69 -3.41 -2.88
C LEU A 42 -6.70 -2.48 -2.22
N ALA A 43 -7.67 -1.95 -2.97
CA ALA A 43 -8.72 -1.09 -2.43
C ALA A 43 -9.57 -1.80 -1.36
N LYS A 44 -9.90 -3.09 -1.56
CA LYS A 44 -10.68 -3.87 -0.59
C LYS A 44 -9.93 -4.03 0.74
N ASP A 45 -8.64 -4.33 0.67
CA ASP A 45 -7.80 -4.48 1.86
C ASP A 45 -7.65 -3.14 2.59
N LEU A 46 -7.43 -2.04 1.85
CA LEU A 46 -7.36 -0.68 2.43
C LEU A 46 -8.68 -0.23 3.06
N ILE A 47 -9.82 -0.51 2.44
CA ILE A 47 -11.16 -0.20 2.99
C ILE A 47 -11.40 -0.96 4.30
N LEU A 48 -10.94 -2.22 4.39
CA LEU A 48 -11.05 -2.99 5.62
C LEU A 48 -10.29 -2.31 6.76
N TYR A 49 -9.05 -1.86 6.52
CA TYR A 49 -8.28 -1.10 7.50
C TYR A 49 -8.96 0.22 7.87
N LEU A 50 -9.49 0.98 6.91
CA LEU A 50 -10.19 2.26 7.17
C LEU A 50 -11.50 2.11 7.95
N ARG A 51 -12.13 0.93 7.95
CA ARG A 51 -13.35 0.67 8.72
C ARG A 51 -13.09 0.21 10.15
N ILE A 52 -11.86 -0.23 10.45
CA ILE A 52 -11.50 -0.83 11.74
C ILE A 52 -10.85 0.19 12.69
N TYR A 53 -10.48 1.38 12.19
CA TYR A 53 -9.96 2.50 12.97
C TYR A 53 -10.89 3.72 12.89
#